data_AF-A0AAW7AEI0-F1
#
_entry.id   AF-A0AAW7AEI0-F1
#
_cell.length_a   1.000
_cell.length_b   1.000
_cell.length_c   1.000
_cell.angle_alpha   90.00
_cell.angle_beta   90.00
_cell.angle_gamma   90.00
#
_symmetry.space_group_name_H-M   'P 1'
#
loop_
_entity.id
_entity.type
_entity.pdbx_description
1 polymer ?
#
loop_
_entity_poly.entity_id
_entity_poly.type
_entity_poly.pdbx_seq_one_letter_code
_entity_poly.pdbx_strand_id
1 'polypeptide(L)'
;TTQDTIDEPDETFDLQVGGVTGTATIQDDDDAPVITEVALVGETVPEGQPAEFKVTLSNASSSDQTYTIGLVNGTAGDDDYDT
;
A
#
# COMPACT_ATOMS: atom_id res chain seq x y z
N THR A 1 -23.74 -0.49 -3.14
CA THR A 1 -22.35 -0.05 -3.23
C THR A 1 -22.05 0.77 -2.00
N THR A 2 -20.81 0.77 -1.55
CA THR A 2 -20.29 1.68 -0.51
C THR A 2 -19.11 2.40 -1.13
N GLN A 3 -19.09 3.73 -1.04
CA GLN A 3 -17.91 4.47 -1.46
C GLN A 3 -16.88 4.41 -0.33
N ASP A 4 -15.65 4.08 -0.66
CA ASP A 4 -14.52 4.30 0.22
C ASP A 4 -13.29 4.79 -0.56
N THR A 5 -12.11 4.32 -0.20
CA THR A 5 -10.81 4.76 -0.74
C THR A 5 -9.89 3.57 -1.04
N ILE A 6 -10.39 2.34 -0.92
CA ILE A 6 -9.61 1.12 -1.06
C ILE A 6 -9.56 0.79 -2.54
N ASP A 7 -8.35 0.68 -3.10
CA ASP A 7 -8.18 0.17 -4.46
C ASP A 7 -8.62 -1.30 -4.53
N GLU A 8 -9.60 -1.58 -5.38
CA GLU A 8 -10.19 -2.91 -5.51
C GLU A 8 -10.69 -3.25 -6.93
N PRO A 9 -10.82 -4.55 -7.28
CA PRO A 9 -11.39 -4.91 -8.57
C PRO A 9 -12.87 -4.56 -8.66
N ASP A 10 -13.36 -4.30 -9.89
CA ASP A 10 -14.79 -4.22 -10.17
C ASP A 10 -15.57 -5.42 -9.59
N GLU A 11 -16.64 -5.12 -8.85
CA GLU A 11 -17.48 -6.13 -8.22
C GLU A 11 -18.80 -6.32 -8.98
N THR A 12 -19.43 -7.49 -8.85
CA THR A 12 -20.75 -7.73 -9.44
C THR A 12 -21.73 -8.28 -8.43
N PHE A 13 -23.00 -7.93 -8.57
CA PHE A 13 -24.09 -8.56 -7.85
C PHE A 13 -25.31 -8.75 -8.75
N ASP A 14 -26.12 -9.74 -8.42
CA ASP A 14 -27.30 -10.11 -9.19
C ASP A 14 -28.59 -9.72 -8.47
N LEU A 15 -29.56 -9.23 -9.24
CA LEU A 15 -30.96 -9.16 -8.85
C LEU A 15 -31.74 -10.25 -9.58
N GLN A 16 -32.45 -11.10 -8.84
CA GLN A 16 -33.33 -12.13 -9.40
C GLN A 16 -34.80 -11.80 -9.14
N VAL A 17 -35.62 -11.74 -10.20
CA VAL A 17 -37.08 -11.54 -10.11
C VAL A 17 -37.79 -12.56 -11.00
N GLY A 18 -38.65 -13.39 -10.42
CA GLY A 18 -39.44 -14.36 -11.18
C GLY A 18 -38.61 -15.36 -11.99
N GLY A 19 -37.38 -15.65 -11.57
CA GLY A 19 -36.46 -16.55 -12.28
C GLY A 19 -35.61 -15.89 -13.36
N VAL A 20 -35.74 -14.58 -13.58
CA VAL A 20 -34.88 -13.80 -14.48
C VAL A 20 -33.80 -13.09 -13.67
N THR A 21 -32.56 -13.12 -14.17
CA THR A 21 -31.39 -12.48 -13.54
C THR A 21 -31.00 -11.22 -14.30
N GLY A 22 -30.77 -10.12 -13.57
CA GLY A 22 -30.04 -8.96 -14.05
C GLY A 22 -28.78 -8.76 -13.20
N THR A 23 -27.63 -8.62 -13.85
CA THR A 23 -26.34 -8.38 -13.20
C THR A 23 -26.03 -6.89 -13.21
N ALA A 24 -25.59 -6.38 -12.06
CA ALA A 24 -25.03 -5.04 -11.92
C ALA A 24 -23.54 -5.12 -11.58
N THR A 25 -22.78 -4.13 -12.05
CA THR A 25 -21.36 -3.97 -11.75
C THR A 25 -21.16 -2.72 -10.90
N ILE A 26 -20.36 -2.85 -9.85
CA ILE A 26 -19.81 -1.76 -9.07
C ILE A 26 -18.42 -1.54 -9.66
N GLN A 27 -18.23 -0.38 -10.29
CA GLN A 27 -16.93 -0.02 -10.84
C GLN A 27 -16.10 0.61 -9.74
N ASP A 28 -14.86 0.15 -9.62
CA ASP A 28 -13.88 0.80 -8.75
C ASP A 28 -13.42 2.13 -9.36
N ASP A 29 -13.22 3.12 -8.48
CA ASP A 29 -12.74 4.45 -8.85
C ASP A 29 -11.58 4.94 -7.97
N ASP A 30 -10.96 4.04 -7.22
CA ASP A 30 -9.81 4.31 -6.36
C ASP A 30 -8.48 3.91 -7.03
N ASP A 31 -7.50 4.82 -6.99
CA ASP A 31 -6.18 4.53 -7.57
C ASP A 31 -5.37 3.54 -6.70
N ALA A 32 -4.57 2.70 -7.35
CA ALA A 32 -3.62 1.82 -6.67
C ALA A 32 -2.70 2.59 -5.70
N PRO A 33 -2.41 2.03 -4.51
CA PRO A 33 -1.60 2.72 -3.51
C PRO A 33 -0.22 3.12 -4.01
N VAL A 34 0.21 4.34 -3.65
CA VAL A 34 1.57 4.85 -3.86
C VAL A 34 2.24 5.15 -2.54
N ILE A 35 3.57 5.04 -2.48
CA ILE A 35 4.37 5.45 -1.32
C ILE A 35 4.40 6.99 -1.28
N THR A 36 3.87 7.57 -0.21
CA THR A 36 3.80 9.03 -0.01
C THR A 36 4.92 9.53 0.89
N GLU A 37 5.43 8.68 1.79
CA GLU A 37 6.47 9.06 2.74
C GLU A 37 7.30 7.85 3.16
N VAL A 38 8.60 8.07 3.37
CA VAL A 38 9.51 7.17 4.08
C VAL A 38 10.26 8.02 5.11
N ALA A 39 10.08 7.71 6.39
CA ALA A 39 10.64 8.50 7.48
C ALA A 39 11.32 7.60 8.51
N LEU A 40 12.43 8.08 9.08
CA LEU A 40 13.02 7.43 10.25
C LEU A 40 12.05 7.53 11.44
N VAL A 41 11.93 6.45 12.20
CA VAL A 41 11.24 6.49 13.49
C VAL A 41 12.20 7.12 14.51
N GLY A 42 12.01 8.42 14.74
CA GLY A 42 12.90 9.25 15.56
C GLY A 42 13.73 10.22 14.71
N GLU A 43 14.74 10.85 15.33
CA GLU A 43 15.57 11.86 14.66
C GLU A 43 16.97 11.35 14.31
N THR A 44 17.53 10.46 15.13
CA THR A 44 18.87 9.88 14.97
C THR A 44 18.88 8.45 15.46
N VAL A 45 19.82 7.65 14.95
CA VAL A 45 20.05 6.27 15.37
C VAL A 45 21.40 6.21 16.06
N PRO A 46 21.48 5.87 17.35
CA PRO A 46 22.75 5.63 18.03
C PRO A 46 23.50 4.45 17.43
N GLU A 47 24.84 4.51 17.40
CA GLU A 47 25.66 3.41 16.89
C GLU A 47 25.33 2.07 17.58
N GLY A 48 25.24 1.01 16.77
CA GLY A 48 24.91 -0.35 17.22
C GLY A 48 23.43 -0.58 17.54
N GLN A 49 22.53 0.36 17.22
CA GLN A 49 21.07 0.18 17.31
C GLN A 49 20.44 0.05 15.92
N PRO A 50 19.28 -0.65 15.81
CA PRO A 50 18.58 -0.75 14.54
C PRO A 50 17.96 0.59 14.12
N ALA A 51 18.03 0.90 12.84
CA ALA A 51 17.27 1.97 12.22
C ALA A 51 15.88 1.44 11.82
N GLU A 52 14.81 2.02 12.38
CA GLU A 52 13.45 1.68 12.00
C GLU A 52 12.89 2.77 11.09
N PHE A 53 12.35 2.38 9.93
CA PHE A 53 11.73 3.29 8.98
C PHE A 53 10.23 3.01 8.90
N LYS A 54 9.44 4.08 8.97
CA LYS A 54 8.02 4.05 8.68
C LYS A 54 7.80 4.42 7.22
N VAL A 55 7.08 3.56 6.50
CA VAL A 55 6.61 3.81 5.14
C VAL A 55 5.11 4.08 5.19
N THR A 56 4.66 5.15 4.53
CA THR A 56 3.25 5.52 4.44
C THR A 56 2.76 5.36 3.00
N LEU A 57 1.62 4.69 2.82
CA LEU A 57 0.91 4.56 1.54
C LEU A 57 -0.23 5.58 1.45
N SER A 58 -0.65 5.94 0.23
CA SER A 58 -1.76 6.86 -0.03
C SER A 58 -3.12 6.34 0.44
N ASN A 59 -3.36 5.05 0.26
CA ASN A 59 -4.59 4.35 0.57
C ASN A 59 -4.31 2.84 0.75
N ALA A 60 -5.31 2.08 1.19
CA ALA A 60 -5.23 0.63 1.24
C ALA A 60 -5.55 0.02 -0.14
N SER A 61 -5.14 -1.22 -0.35
CA SER A 61 -5.59 -2.05 -1.48
C SER A 61 -6.21 -3.32 -0.94
N SER A 62 -7.20 -3.85 -1.66
CA SER A 62 -7.78 -5.18 -1.43
C SER A 62 -6.88 -6.32 -1.94
N SER A 63 -5.81 -5.98 -2.66
CA SER A 63 -4.88 -6.92 -3.27
C SER A 63 -3.44 -6.72 -2.76
N ASP A 64 -2.61 -7.74 -2.97
CA ASP A 64 -1.22 -7.74 -2.53
C ASP A 64 -0.38 -6.73 -3.34
N GLN A 65 0.18 -5.74 -2.66
CA GLN A 65 1.11 -4.77 -3.26
C GLN A 65 2.57 -5.18 -3.03
N THR A 66 3.38 -5.14 -4.08
CA THR A 66 4.82 -5.46 -4.02
C THR A 66 5.65 -4.22 -4.30
N TYR A 67 6.56 -3.88 -3.38
CA TYR A 67 7.51 -2.77 -3.53
C TYR A 67 8.94 -3.27 -3.38
N THR A 68 9.85 -2.77 -4.21
CA THR A 68 11.28 -3.04 -4.07
C THR A 68 11.89 -2.00 -3.12
N ILE A 69 12.66 -2.48 -2.14
CA ILE A 69 13.38 -1.65 -1.19
C ILE A 69 14.87 -1.73 -1.51
N GLY A 70 15.58 -0.62 -1.37
CA GLY A 70 17.03 -0.57 -1.50
C GLY A 70 17.61 0.51 -0.60
N LEU A 71 18.83 0.28 -0.11
CA LEU A 71 19.63 1.26 0.62
C LEU A 71 20.64 1.90 -0.34
N VAL A 72 20.92 3.19 -0.13
CA VAL A 72 21.90 3.95 -0.91
C VAL A 72 22.82 4.66 0.08
N ASN A 73 24.13 4.46 -0.09
CA ASN A 73 25.14 5.09 0.76
C ASN A 73 25.06 6.61 0.74
N GLY A 74 25.14 7.19 1.94
CA GLY A 74 25.36 8.62 2.15
C GLY A 74 26.78 8.86 2.63
N THR A 75 26.93 9.43 3.82
CA THR A 75 28.22 9.47 4.52
C THR A 75 28.54 8.17 5.24
N ALA A 76 27.51 7.41 5.65
CA ALA A 76 27.64 6.03 6.09
C ALA A 76 27.78 5.13 4.85
N GLY A 77 28.80 4.29 4.85
CA GLY A 77 29.09 3.32 3.80
C GLY A 77 28.62 1.91 4.14
N ASP A 78 28.99 0.95 3.30
CA ASP A 78 28.60 -0.46 3.45
C ASP A 78 29.14 -1.12 4.73
N ASP A 79 30.16 -0.53 5.38
CA ASP A 79 30.72 -1.03 6.64
C ASP A 79 29.95 -0.51 7.88
N ASP A 80 29.07 0.48 7.72
CA ASP A 80 28.38 1.16 8.83
C ASP A 80 26.99 0.59 9.13
N TYR A 81 26.37 -0.09 8.16
CA TYR A 81 25.05 -0.68 8.31
C TYR A 81 24.93 -1.96 7.48
N ASP A 82 24.17 -2.91 8.02
CA ASP A 82 23.77 -4.12 7.33
C ASP A 82 22.38 -3.95 6.69
N THR A 83 22.08 -4.79 5.69
CA THR A 83 20.74 -4.94 5.08
C THR A 83 19.99 -6.14 5.64
#